data_AF-A0A094ASB6-F1
#
_entry.id   AF-A0A094ASB6-F1
#
_cell.length_a   1.000
_cell.length_b   1.000
_cell.length_c   1.000
_cell.angle_alpha   90.00
_cell.angle_beta   90.00
_cell.angle_gamma   90.00
#
_symmetry.space_group_name_H-M   'P 1'
#
loop_
_entity.id
_entity.type
_entity.pdbx_description
1 polymer ?
#
loop_
_entity_poly.entity_id
_entity_poly.type
_entity_poly.pdbx_seq_one_letter_code
_entity_poly.pdbx_strand_id
1 'polypeptide(L)'
;MADIPVTPYDPNTYPFPSNGHDCWTLGKTWYTAILTMQPQIPRITNRHAQLRPVAEPLWQQVNAIDGYSKARETRKKQLKPKYGKIMEEYYELDQQLKRFAKLRGLMLALSRYMQRMNLVWPGDEGDFTFPYPLDKYWSTGPARSYSE
;
A
#
# COMPACT_ATOMS: atom_id res chain seq x y z
N MET A 1 -11.51 -7.70 5.30
CA MET A 1 -10.47 -6.88 4.63
C MET A 1 -9.14 -7.28 5.24
N ALA A 2 -8.15 -7.74 4.46
CA ALA A 2 -6.85 -8.10 5.02
C ALA A 2 -6.19 -6.85 5.64
N ASP A 3 -5.83 -6.93 6.91
CA ASP A 3 -5.08 -5.88 7.61
C ASP A 3 -3.68 -5.78 6.99
N ILE A 4 -3.29 -4.55 6.66
CA ILE A 4 -1.97 -4.31 6.10
C ILE A 4 -0.96 -4.19 7.23
N PRO A 5 0.19 -4.86 7.15
CA PRO A 5 1.21 -4.75 8.17
C PRO A 5 1.69 -3.30 8.32
N VAL A 6 1.70 -2.82 9.56
CA VAL A 6 2.23 -1.49 9.94
C VAL A 6 3.76 -1.45 9.93
N THR A 7 4.41 -2.61 9.78
CA THR A 7 5.86 -2.81 9.84
C THR A 7 6.60 -2.25 8.62
N PRO A 8 7.91 -1.93 8.70
CA PRO A 8 8.70 -1.34 7.62
C PRO A 8 8.77 -2.21 6.34
N TYR A 9 9.14 -1.58 5.21
CA TYR A 9 9.27 -2.21 3.89
C TYR A 9 10.56 -3.00 3.69
N ASP A 10 11.48 -2.91 4.64
CA ASP A 10 12.80 -3.48 4.49
C ASP A 10 12.70 -5.01 4.66
N PRO A 11 13.09 -5.78 3.63
CA PRO A 11 13.07 -7.25 3.69
C PRO A 11 13.91 -7.84 4.81
N ASN A 12 14.83 -7.07 5.39
CA ASN A 12 15.64 -7.48 6.54
C ASN A 12 14.95 -7.21 7.89
N THR A 13 13.86 -6.47 7.91
CA THR A 13 13.14 -6.07 9.14
C THR A 13 11.72 -6.60 9.21
N TYR A 14 11.15 -7.03 8.07
CA TYR A 14 9.85 -7.66 8.05
C TYR A 14 9.98 -9.14 8.46
N PRO A 15 9.20 -9.61 9.46
CA PRO A 15 9.25 -11.00 9.92
C PRO A 15 8.52 -11.91 8.93
N PHE A 16 9.16 -12.22 7.78
CA PHE A 16 8.60 -13.17 6.82
C PHE A 16 8.55 -14.59 7.40
N PRO A 17 7.60 -15.43 6.97
CA PRO A 17 7.57 -16.84 7.35
C PRO A 17 8.87 -17.55 6.96
N SER A 18 9.26 -18.57 7.73
CA SER A 18 10.53 -19.29 7.50
C SER A 18 10.43 -20.43 6.48
N ASN A 19 9.23 -20.71 5.95
CA ASN A 19 9.00 -21.78 4.97
C ASN A 19 8.31 -21.24 3.71
N GLY A 20 8.50 -21.94 2.59
CA GLY A 20 7.98 -21.53 1.28
C GLY A 20 6.46 -21.49 1.21
N HIS A 21 5.77 -22.48 1.78
CA HIS A 21 4.30 -22.58 1.72
C HIS A 21 3.62 -21.36 2.36
N ASP A 22 4.04 -20.97 3.56
CA ASP A 22 3.48 -19.81 4.25
C ASP A 22 3.83 -18.50 3.54
N CYS A 23 5.04 -18.40 2.97
CA CYS A 23 5.43 -17.26 2.17
C CYS A 23 4.56 -17.14 0.89
N TRP A 24 4.27 -18.25 0.22
CA TRP A 24 3.36 -18.30 -0.93
C TRP A 24 1.94 -17.90 -0.54
N THR A 25 1.43 -18.41 0.58
CA THR A 25 0.10 -18.04 1.12
C THR A 25 0.00 -16.55 1.44
N LEU A 26 1.04 -15.98 2.07
CA LEU A 26 1.15 -14.56 2.36
C LEU A 26 1.20 -13.73 1.07
N GLY A 27 2.01 -14.16 0.10
CA GLY A 27 2.10 -13.56 -1.24
C GLY A 27 0.75 -13.57 -1.96
N LYS A 28 0.01 -14.69 -1.95
CA LYS A 28 -1.34 -14.81 -2.54
C LYS A 28 -2.30 -13.80 -1.94
N THR A 29 -2.24 -13.63 -0.62
CA THR A 29 -3.08 -12.69 0.12
C THR A 29 -2.82 -11.25 -0.31
N TRP A 30 -1.55 -10.84 -0.36
CA TRP A 30 -1.17 -9.49 -0.79
C TRP A 30 -1.43 -9.24 -2.26
N TYR A 31 -1.15 -10.23 -3.11
CA TYR A 31 -1.43 -10.19 -4.54
C TYR A 31 -2.92 -9.99 -4.82
N THR A 32 -3.78 -10.77 -4.17
CA THR A 32 -5.25 -10.63 -4.28
C THR A 32 -5.73 -9.25 -3.84
N ALA A 33 -5.16 -8.71 -2.75
CA ALA A 33 -5.47 -7.36 -2.31
C ALA A 33 -5.04 -6.29 -3.33
N ILE A 34 -3.85 -6.44 -3.94
CA ILE A 34 -3.38 -5.57 -5.03
C ILE A 34 -4.38 -5.62 -6.20
N LEU A 35 -4.73 -6.81 -6.70
CA LEU A 35 -5.67 -6.99 -7.81
C LEU A 35 -7.03 -6.34 -7.52
N THR A 36 -7.51 -6.41 -6.28
CA THR A 36 -8.79 -5.80 -5.88
C THR A 36 -8.72 -4.28 -5.89
N MET A 37 -7.61 -3.71 -5.44
CA MET A 37 -7.42 -2.26 -5.35
C MET A 37 -7.11 -1.62 -6.71
N GLN A 38 -6.33 -2.32 -7.54
CA GLN A 38 -5.67 -1.74 -8.71
C GLN A 38 -6.61 -1.06 -9.72
N PRO A 39 -7.81 -1.59 -10.05
CA PRO A 39 -8.74 -0.92 -10.96
C PRO A 39 -9.17 0.47 -10.47
N GLN A 40 -9.15 0.71 -9.15
CA GLN A 40 -9.58 1.98 -8.56
C GLN A 40 -8.42 2.98 -8.43
N ILE A 41 -7.17 2.52 -8.48
CA ILE A 41 -5.98 3.36 -8.23
C ILE A 41 -5.89 4.57 -9.17
N PRO A 42 -6.15 4.48 -10.48
CA PRO A 42 -6.13 5.67 -11.35
C PRO A 42 -7.17 6.72 -10.91
N ARG A 43 -8.39 6.27 -10.57
CA ARG A 43 -9.47 7.16 -10.08
C ARG A 43 -9.09 7.81 -8.75
N ILE A 44 -8.59 7.02 -7.80
CA ILE A 44 -8.14 7.49 -6.48
C ILE A 44 -7.01 8.51 -6.64
N THR A 45 -6.01 8.21 -7.47
CA THR A 45 -4.85 9.09 -7.73
C THR A 45 -5.30 10.42 -8.32
N ASN A 46 -6.18 10.39 -9.33
CA ASN A 46 -6.71 11.61 -9.94
C ASN A 46 -7.50 12.45 -8.94
N ARG A 47 -8.39 11.82 -8.16
CA ARG A 47 -9.18 12.54 -7.16
C ARG A 47 -8.30 13.11 -6.04
N HIS A 48 -7.34 12.35 -5.56
CA HIS A 48 -6.36 12.82 -4.57
C HIS A 48 -5.59 14.03 -5.09
N ALA A 49 -5.14 14.01 -6.35
CA ALA A 49 -4.45 15.13 -6.99
C ALA A 49 -5.34 16.37 -7.12
N GLN A 50 -6.65 16.21 -7.38
CA GLN A 50 -7.61 17.31 -7.43
C GLN A 50 -7.82 17.98 -6.05
N LEU A 51 -7.83 17.20 -4.97
CA LEU A 51 -8.03 17.72 -3.62
C LEU A 51 -6.77 18.35 -3.03
N ARG A 52 -5.59 17.89 -3.47
CA ARG A 52 -4.27 18.29 -2.95
C ARG A 52 -4.06 19.80 -2.82
N PRO A 53 -4.39 20.67 -3.80
CA PRO A 53 -4.15 22.11 -3.70
C PRO A 53 -4.88 22.78 -2.54
N VAL A 54 -5.99 22.20 -2.09
CA VAL A 54 -6.80 22.71 -0.97
C VAL A 54 -6.47 21.98 0.33
N ALA A 55 -6.36 20.66 0.31
CA ALA A 55 -6.21 19.85 1.50
C ALA A 55 -4.79 19.89 2.10
N GLU A 56 -3.75 19.83 1.26
CA GLU A 56 -2.35 19.74 1.70
C GLU A 56 -1.91 20.98 2.52
N PRO A 57 -2.18 22.23 2.09
CA PRO A 57 -1.81 23.40 2.89
C PRO A 57 -2.53 23.45 4.25
N LEU A 58 -3.79 23.01 4.30
CA LEU A 58 -4.59 22.98 5.53
C LEU A 58 -4.06 21.91 6.50
N TRP A 59 -3.68 20.75 5.97
CA TRP A 59 -3.05 19.69 6.74
C TRP A 59 -1.70 20.14 7.32
N GLN A 60 -0.88 20.80 6.51
CA GLN A 60 0.40 21.39 6.96
C GLN A 60 0.19 22.45 8.04
N GLN A 61 -0.80 23.35 7.90
CA GLN A 61 -1.13 24.33 8.94
C GLN A 61 -1.50 23.67 10.28
N VAL A 62 -2.26 22.56 10.24
CA VAL A 62 -2.66 21.83 11.45
C VAL A 62 -1.48 21.07 12.06
N ASN A 63 -0.56 20.57 11.25
CA ASN A 63 0.59 19.78 11.73
C ASN A 63 1.83 20.60 12.07
N ALA A 64 1.91 21.85 11.60
CA ALA A 64 2.90 22.82 12.05
C ALA A 64 2.67 23.25 13.51
N ILE A 65 1.48 22.99 14.05
CA ILE A 65 1.21 23.19 15.48
C ILE A 65 1.69 21.94 16.22
N ASP A 66 2.79 22.09 16.95
CA ASP A 66 3.42 20.99 17.67
C ASP A 66 2.46 20.27 18.65
N GLY A 67 2.59 18.94 18.65
CA GLY A 67 1.92 18.04 19.58
C GLY A 67 0.39 17.93 19.45
N TYR A 68 -0.23 17.32 20.45
CA TYR A 68 -1.69 17.30 20.64
C TYR A 68 -2.11 18.48 21.52
N SER A 69 -1.87 19.70 21.04
CA SER A 69 -2.18 20.92 21.79
C SER A 69 -3.62 21.39 21.57
N LYS A 70 -4.15 22.14 22.54
CA LYS A 70 -5.47 22.81 22.44
C LYS A 70 -5.54 23.73 21.22
N ALA A 71 -4.43 24.35 20.83
CA ALA A 71 -4.34 25.22 19.64
C ALA A 71 -4.57 24.43 18.35
N ARG A 72 -4.01 23.22 18.24
CA ARG A 72 -4.21 22.33 17.10
C ARG A 72 -5.67 21.90 16.96
N GLU A 73 -6.29 21.51 18.07
CA GLU A 73 -7.70 21.09 18.08
C GLU A 73 -8.65 22.25 17.78
N THR A 74 -8.38 23.46 18.30
CA THR A 74 -9.13 24.66 17.92
C THR A 74 -8.99 24.96 16.44
N ARG A 75 -7.79 24.85 15.86
CA ARG A 75 -7.58 25.06 14.42
C ARG A 75 -8.34 24.04 13.58
N LYS A 76 -8.31 22.76 13.95
CA LYS A 76 -9.14 21.72 13.30
C LYS A 76 -10.63 22.06 13.37
N LYS A 77 -11.14 22.48 14.53
CA LYS A 77 -12.54 22.89 14.70
C LYS A 77 -12.91 24.09 13.83
N GLN A 78 -12.02 25.07 13.65
CA GLN A 78 -12.23 26.22 12.77
C GLN A 78 -12.29 25.83 11.29
N LEU A 79 -11.47 24.87 10.87
CA LEU A 79 -11.40 24.41 9.48
C LEU A 79 -12.55 23.44 9.13
N LYS A 80 -13.07 22.69 10.10
CA LYS A 80 -14.08 21.64 9.91
C LYS A 80 -15.34 22.08 9.13
N PRO A 81 -15.99 23.23 9.41
CA PRO A 81 -17.22 23.62 8.72
C PRO A 81 -17.05 23.81 7.21
N LYS A 82 -15.88 24.29 6.77
CA LYS A 82 -15.64 24.65 5.36
C LYS A 82 -14.84 23.59 4.61
N TYR A 83 -13.91 22.92 5.29
CA TYR A 83 -12.93 22.03 4.65
C TYR A 83 -12.92 20.61 5.23
N GLY A 84 -13.75 20.30 6.24
CA GLY A 84 -13.75 19.00 6.91
C GLY A 84 -13.87 17.83 5.94
N LYS A 85 -14.88 17.85 5.08
CA LYS A 85 -15.11 16.78 4.08
C LYS A 85 -13.96 16.63 3.09
N ILE A 86 -13.36 17.74 2.65
CA ILE A 86 -12.23 17.74 1.70
C ILE A 86 -10.99 17.14 2.34
N MET A 87 -10.71 17.50 3.59
CA MET A 87 -9.56 16.98 4.33
C MET A 87 -9.70 15.50 4.68
N GLU A 88 -10.92 15.09 5.05
CA GLU A 88 -11.25 13.68 5.33
C GLU A 88 -11.11 12.82 4.06
N GLU A 89 -11.74 13.24 2.95
CA GLU A 89 -11.62 12.54 1.67
C GLU A 89 -10.15 12.48 1.19
N TYR A 90 -9.41 13.60 1.27
CA TYR A 90 -7.99 13.62 0.91
C TYR A 90 -7.17 12.63 1.73
N TYR A 91 -7.38 12.59 3.04
CA TYR A 91 -6.69 11.67 3.94
C TYR A 91 -7.03 10.21 3.63
N GLU A 92 -8.30 9.88 3.40
CA GLU A 92 -8.71 8.52 3.05
C GLU A 92 -8.08 8.04 1.73
N LEU A 93 -8.05 8.91 0.72
CA LEU A 93 -7.42 8.59 -0.57
C LEU A 93 -5.90 8.42 -0.42
N ASP A 94 -5.24 9.28 0.35
CA ASP A 94 -3.81 9.15 0.68
C ASP A 94 -3.52 7.81 1.38
N GLN A 95 -4.34 7.43 2.36
CA GLN A 95 -4.20 6.13 3.04
C GLN A 95 -4.35 4.96 2.07
N GLN A 96 -5.33 5.02 1.15
CA GLN A 96 -5.50 3.97 0.13
C GLN A 96 -4.30 3.86 -0.81
N LEU A 97 -3.75 4.99 -1.27
CA LEU A 97 -2.55 5.02 -2.12
C LEU A 97 -1.33 4.48 -1.37
N LYS A 98 -1.13 4.87 -0.11
CA LYS A 98 -0.07 4.35 0.75
C LYS A 98 -0.21 2.85 0.99
N ARG A 99 -1.43 2.37 1.22
CA ARG A 99 -1.72 0.93 1.37
C ARG A 99 -1.40 0.14 0.09
N PHE A 100 -1.76 0.67 -1.08
CA PHE A 100 -1.42 0.05 -2.35
C PHE A 100 0.10 -0.02 -2.58
N ALA A 101 0.80 1.10 -2.33
CA ALA A 101 2.26 1.14 -2.38
C ALA A 101 2.90 0.18 -1.35
N LYS A 102 2.31 0.06 -0.16
CA LYS A 102 2.72 -0.88 0.90
C LYS A 102 2.77 -2.30 0.41
N LEU A 103 1.64 -2.78 -0.11
CA LEU A 103 1.51 -4.15 -0.60
C LEU A 103 2.50 -4.44 -1.72
N ARG A 104 2.69 -3.51 -2.66
CA ARG A 104 3.67 -3.66 -3.74
C ARG A 104 5.10 -3.77 -3.22
N GLY A 105 5.47 -2.94 -2.24
CA GLY A 105 6.80 -3.00 -1.62
C GLY A 105 7.02 -4.29 -0.82
N LEU A 106 6.00 -4.76 -0.09
CA LEU A 106 6.06 -6.03 0.65
C LEU A 106 6.18 -7.24 -0.27
N MET A 107 5.48 -7.25 -1.41
CA MET A 107 5.64 -8.30 -2.43
C MET A 107 7.06 -8.36 -2.99
N LEU A 108 7.68 -7.20 -3.28
CA LEU A 108 9.08 -7.14 -3.69
C LEU A 108 10.00 -7.66 -2.59
N ALA A 109 9.78 -7.26 -1.34
CA ALA A 109 10.58 -7.70 -0.21
C ALA A 109 10.47 -9.23 0.01
N LEU A 110 9.26 -9.78 -0.08
CA LEU A 110 8.99 -11.22 -0.01
C LEU A 110 9.73 -11.97 -1.12
N SER A 111 9.74 -11.41 -2.34
CA SER A 111 10.45 -12.01 -3.48
C SER A 111 11.93 -12.20 -3.21
N ARG A 112 12.58 -11.14 -2.72
CA ARG A 112 14.01 -11.17 -2.38
C ARG A 112 14.27 -12.10 -1.20
N TYR A 113 13.37 -12.11 -0.22
CA TYR A 113 13.49 -12.97 0.95
C TYR A 113 13.45 -14.45 0.58
N MET A 114 12.42 -14.90 -0.15
CA MET A 114 12.30 -16.31 -0.52
C MET A 114 13.43 -16.76 -1.46
N GLN A 115 13.93 -15.89 -2.35
CA GLN A 115 15.13 -16.18 -3.15
C GLN A 115 16.36 -16.36 -2.27
N ARG A 116 16.62 -15.41 -1.37
CA ARG A 116 17.76 -15.47 -0.43
C ARG A 116 17.74 -16.71 0.45
N MET A 117 16.53 -17.15 0.85
CA MET A 117 16.33 -18.26 1.76
C MET A 117 16.10 -19.61 1.05
N ASN A 118 16.21 -19.67 -0.28
CA ASN A 118 15.93 -20.87 -1.10
C ASN A 118 14.54 -21.49 -0.81
N LEU A 119 13.53 -20.64 -0.64
CA LEU A 119 12.14 -21.03 -0.34
C LEU A 119 11.24 -21.07 -1.57
N VAL A 120 11.78 -20.72 -2.75
CA VAL A 120 11.07 -20.77 -4.03
C VAL A 120 10.94 -22.24 -4.46
N TRP A 121 9.77 -22.64 -4.95
CA TRP A 121 9.58 -23.98 -5.45
C TRP A 121 10.28 -24.18 -6.80
N PRO A 122 10.87 -25.37 -7.06
CA PRO A 122 11.48 -25.67 -8.35
C PRO A 122 10.49 -25.48 -9.51
N GLY A 123 10.86 -24.68 -10.50
CA GLY A 123 10.02 -24.36 -11.66
C GLY A 123 9.18 -23.09 -11.53
N ASP A 124 9.11 -22.48 -10.32
CA ASP A 124 8.44 -21.19 -10.07
C ASP A 124 9.43 -20.01 -10.06
N GLU A 125 10.72 -20.24 -10.38
CA GLU A 125 11.74 -19.19 -10.27
C GLU A 125 11.48 -17.99 -11.20
N GLY A 126 10.89 -18.24 -12.37
CA GLY A 126 10.48 -17.20 -13.33
C GLY A 126 9.15 -16.50 -12.99
N ASP A 127 8.27 -17.17 -12.24
CA ASP A 127 6.96 -16.65 -11.85
C ASP A 127 7.02 -15.79 -10.57
N PHE A 128 8.14 -15.90 -9.83
CA PHE A 128 8.33 -15.26 -8.54
C PHE A 128 9.30 -14.05 -8.55
N THR A 129 10.08 -13.84 -9.63
CA THR A 129 10.97 -12.68 -9.73
C THR A 129 10.19 -11.37 -9.84
N PHE A 130 10.28 -10.55 -8.80
CA PHE A 130 9.82 -9.17 -8.83
C PHE A 130 10.92 -8.28 -9.46
N PRO A 131 10.58 -7.32 -10.33
CA PRO A 131 9.24 -6.92 -10.70
C PRO A 131 8.75 -7.76 -11.88
N TYR A 132 7.65 -8.50 -11.73
CA TYR A 132 6.80 -8.61 -12.91
C TYR A 132 6.49 -7.17 -13.33
N PRO A 133 6.57 -6.85 -14.63
CA PRO A 133 6.04 -5.59 -15.10
C PRO A 133 4.55 -5.63 -14.80
N LEU A 134 4.17 -4.96 -13.71
CA LEU A 134 2.78 -4.63 -13.42
C LEU A 134 2.10 -3.91 -14.62
N ASP A 135 2.90 -3.54 -15.64
CA ASP A 135 2.51 -2.95 -16.91
C ASP A 135 2.49 -3.91 -18.13
N LYS A 136 3.19 -5.06 -18.18
CA LYS A 136 3.30 -5.89 -19.41
C LYS A 136 2.30 -7.05 -19.48
N TYR A 137 1.77 -7.49 -18.34
CA TYR A 137 0.89 -8.66 -18.21
C TYR A 137 -0.47 -8.32 -17.59
N TRP A 138 -0.86 -7.04 -17.62
CA TRP A 138 -2.15 -6.54 -17.10
C TRP A 138 -3.39 -7.26 -17.70
N SER A 139 -3.25 -7.89 -18.87
CA SER A 139 -4.31 -8.62 -19.57
C SER A 139 -4.28 -10.14 -19.41
N THR A 140 -3.29 -10.74 -18.73
CA THR A 140 -3.09 -12.20 -18.76
C THR A 140 -3.54 -12.96 -17.50
N GLY A 141 -4.16 -12.29 -16.53
CA GLY A 141 -4.72 -12.94 -15.35
C GLY A 141 -3.70 -13.19 -14.22
N PRO A 142 -4.10 -13.91 -13.15
CA PRO A 142 -3.26 -14.14 -11.98
C PRO A 142 -1.95 -14.88 -12.36
N ALA A 143 -0.85 -14.60 -11.66
CA ALA A 143 0.39 -15.34 -11.87
C ALA A 143 0.15 -16.82 -11.52
N ARG A 144 0.67 -17.75 -12.34
CA ARG A 144 0.39 -19.19 -12.24
C ARG A 144 0.59 -19.73 -10.82
N SER A 145 1.68 -19.35 -10.15
CA SER A 145 2.03 -19.77 -8.79
C SER A 145 1.09 -19.22 -7.70
N TYR A 146 0.24 -18.23 -8.00
CA TYR A 146 -0.80 -17.72 -7.10
C TYR A 146 -2.23 -18.09 -7.56
N SER A 147 -2.38 -18.87 -8.64
CA SER A 147 -3.65 -19.11 -9.35
C SER A 147 -4.40 -20.39 -8.99
N GLU A 148 -4.00 -21.10 -7.93
CA GLU A 148 -4.79 -22.27 -7.45
C GLU A 148 -6.24 -21.93 -7.12
#